data_AF-A0A3P8T4V4-F1
#
_entry.id   AF-A0A3P8T4V4-F1
#
_cell.length_a   1.000
_cell.length_b   1.000
_cell.length_c   1.000
_cell.angle_alpha   90.00
_cell.angle_beta   90.00
_cell.angle_gamma   90.00
#
_symmetry.space_group_name_H-M   'P 1'
#
loop_
_entity.id
_entity.type
_entity.pdbx_description
1 polymer ?
#
loop_
_entity_poly.entity_id
_entity_poly.type
_entity_poly.pdbx_seq_one_letter_code
_entity_poly.pdbx_strand_id
1 'polypeptide(L)'
;MYTLPVLYFLGIIIFEYLQIKHAWPALLNFFFSCPQFFMNVLQDMTYLCIHAADASSQNLLQHFKECISFIHECRLNGGSCLVHCLAGVSRSTTMVVAYLMTVTHYTWEECLSAVKAIRSFVGPNYGFQQQLQEYQTTQVSEYRAWLRASFRPSPFNDQEQVGTLLSQYTEQQESQRRGADQRWINQGIGVCGVPSNTDNPEGSS
;
A
#
# COMPACT_ATOMS: atom_id res chain seq x y z
N MET A 1 12.74 20.48 32.27
CA MET A 1 12.24 19.11 32.02
C MET A 1 10.77 19.21 31.65
N TYR A 2 10.45 19.17 30.36
CA TYR A 2 9.09 18.87 29.89
C TYR A 2 9.23 17.90 28.73
N THR A 3 8.60 16.76 28.94
CA THR A 3 8.58 15.55 28.12
C THR A 3 7.95 15.81 26.77
N LEU A 4 8.67 15.42 25.71
CA LEU A 4 8.16 15.37 24.33
C LEU A 4 6.98 14.39 24.26
N PRO A 5 5.82 14.77 23.69
CA PRO A 5 4.88 13.80 23.18
C PRO A 5 5.43 13.28 21.84
N VAL A 6 5.95 12.06 21.91
CA VAL A 6 6.16 11.16 20.77
C VAL A 6 4.81 11.01 20.06
N LEU A 7 4.58 11.75 18.97
CA LEU A 7 3.42 11.53 18.12
C LEU A 7 3.80 10.52 17.04
N TYR A 8 3.44 9.28 17.29
CA TYR A 8 3.55 8.15 16.38
C TYR A 8 2.82 8.47 15.07
N PHE A 9 3.56 8.70 13.98
CA PHE A 9 2.99 8.68 12.64
C PHE A 9 2.79 7.22 12.19
N LEU A 10 1.79 6.57 12.79
CA LEU A 10 1.22 5.33 12.29
C LEU A 10 0.45 5.65 11.00
N GLY A 11 0.92 5.11 9.86
CA GLY A 11 0.05 4.95 8.69
C GLY A 11 0.35 5.76 7.43
N ILE A 12 1.61 6.05 7.15
CA ILE A 12 2.00 6.84 5.98
C ILE A 12 2.18 5.98 4.71
N ILE A 13 1.41 6.22 3.64
CA ILE A 13 1.86 5.97 2.27
C ILE A 13 2.32 7.30 1.70
N ILE A 14 3.62 7.51 1.81
CA ILE A 14 4.33 8.64 1.23
C ILE A 14 4.50 8.33 -0.27
N PHE A 15 4.08 9.24 -1.15
CA PHE A 15 4.38 9.23 -2.59
C PHE A 15 5.84 9.68 -2.86
N GLU A 16 6.82 9.27 -2.04
CA GLU A 16 8.25 9.43 -2.36
C GLU A 16 8.68 8.20 -3.13
N TYR A 17 8.57 8.25 -4.46
CA TYR A 17 9.63 7.69 -5.30
C TYR A 17 9.83 8.49 -6.60
N LEU A 18 9.66 9.81 -6.49
CA LEU A 18 10.13 10.81 -7.44
C LEU A 18 10.86 11.90 -6.63
N GLN A 19 12.17 11.73 -6.46
CA GLN A 19 13.14 12.60 -5.75
C GLN A 19 12.69 14.04 -5.39
N ILE A 20 12.15 14.30 -4.20
CA ILE A 20 12.18 15.66 -3.61
C ILE A 20 12.39 15.56 -2.10
N LYS A 21 13.62 15.85 -1.66
CA LYS A 21 13.92 16.19 -0.27
C LYS A 21 13.36 17.61 -0.03
N HIS A 22 12.42 17.73 0.91
CA HIS A 22 11.94 18.97 1.53
C HIS A 22 10.91 19.82 0.75
N ALA A 23 9.64 19.37 0.66
CA ALA A 23 8.41 20.19 0.80
C ALA A 23 7.16 19.37 0.39
N TRP A 24 6.09 19.40 1.19
CA TRP A 24 4.82 18.71 0.93
C TRP A 24 3.68 19.74 0.77
N PRO A 25 3.34 20.22 -0.43
CA PRO A 25 2.29 21.23 -0.59
C PRO A 25 0.84 20.68 -0.53
N ALA A 26 0.62 19.35 -0.53
CA ALA A 26 -0.73 18.78 -0.40
C ALA A 26 -0.81 17.53 0.48
N LEU A 27 -1.93 17.39 1.20
CA LEU A 27 -2.23 16.27 2.09
C LEU A 27 -3.65 15.72 1.85
N LEU A 28 -3.76 14.46 1.44
CA LEU A 28 -5.02 13.72 1.31
C LEU A 28 -5.30 12.92 2.59
N ASN A 29 -6.37 13.29 3.30
CA ASN A 29 -6.73 12.78 4.63
C ASN A 29 -7.96 11.84 4.56
N PHE A 30 -7.84 10.60 5.05
CA PHE A 30 -8.97 9.68 5.28
C PHE A 30 -9.23 9.49 6.78
N PHE A 31 -10.14 10.30 7.37
CA PHE A 31 -10.46 10.25 8.81
C PHE A 31 -11.96 10.12 9.07
N PHE A 32 -12.30 9.40 10.14
CA PHE A 32 -13.68 9.26 10.65
C PHE A 32 -14.13 10.49 11.45
N SER A 33 -13.18 11.29 11.92
CA SER A 33 -13.40 12.61 12.49
C SER A 33 -12.10 13.39 12.26
N CYS A 34 -12.10 14.30 11.29
CA CYS A 34 -11.07 15.34 11.27
C CYS A 34 -11.57 16.43 12.21
N PRO A 35 -11.11 16.54 13.47
CA PRO A 35 -11.36 17.77 14.20
C PRO A 35 -10.69 18.87 13.38
N GLN A 36 -11.46 19.92 13.05
CA GLN A 36 -11.02 21.16 12.39
C GLN A 36 -9.64 21.66 12.88
N PHE A 37 -9.27 21.28 14.10
CA PHE A 37 -8.01 21.52 14.79
C PHE A 37 -6.73 21.08 14.06
N PHE A 38 -6.74 20.00 13.26
CA PHE A 38 -5.52 19.56 12.55
C PHE A 38 -5.23 20.38 11.27
N MET A 39 -6.20 21.13 10.77
CA MET A 39 -6.05 22.01 9.59
C MET A 39 -5.15 23.23 9.86
N ASN A 40 -4.77 23.45 11.12
CA ASN A 40 -3.90 24.57 11.54
C ASN A 40 -2.44 24.18 11.75
N VAL A 41 -2.04 22.92 11.51
CA VAL A 41 -0.67 22.46 11.78
C VAL A 41 0.28 22.85 10.64
N LEU A 42 -0.20 22.94 9.39
CA LEU A 42 0.62 23.25 8.22
C LEU A 42 -0.17 24.22 7.32
N GLN A 43 0.00 25.53 7.54
CA GLN A 43 -0.76 26.60 6.86
C GLN A 43 -0.60 26.62 5.34
N ASP A 44 0.43 25.95 4.81
CA ASP A 44 0.75 25.91 3.37
C ASP A 44 0.36 24.59 2.70
N MET A 45 -0.56 23.81 3.28
CA MET A 45 -1.06 22.57 2.68
C MET A 45 -2.49 22.68 2.18
N THR A 46 -2.74 22.12 1.00
CA THR A 46 -4.09 21.86 0.51
C THR A 46 -4.58 20.52 1.03
N TYR A 47 -5.83 20.46 1.51
CA TYR A 47 -6.42 19.27 2.09
C TYR A 47 -7.66 18.79 1.34
N LEU A 48 -7.75 17.47 1.12
CA LEU A 48 -9.01 16.79 0.79
C LEU A 48 -9.32 15.79 1.90
N CYS A 49 -10.52 15.87 2.46
CA CYS A 49 -10.95 15.08 3.62
C CYS A 49 -12.10 14.16 3.26
N ILE A 50 -11.83 12.85 3.26
CA ILE A 50 -12.84 11.83 3.00
C ILE A 50 -13.25 11.17 4.31
N HIS A 51 -14.54 11.28 4.63
CA HIS A 51 -15.14 10.65 5.80
C HIS A 51 -15.53 9.21 5.46
N ALA A 52 -14.68 8.26 5.87
CA ALA A 52 -14.88 6.85 5.57
C ALA A 52 -14.42 5.93 6.70
N ALA A 53 -15.27 4.95 7.05
CA ALA A 53 -14.92 3.85 7.95
C ALA A 53 -14.02 2.82 7.25
N ASP A 54 -13.19 2.11 8.00
CA ASP A 54 -12.47 0.93 7.49
C ASP A 54 -13.34 -0.33 7.62
N ALA A 55 -14.47 -0.32 6.93
CA ALA A 55 -15.43 -1.40 6.94
C ALA A 55 -15.65 -1.91 5.51
N SER A 56 -15.90 -3.21 5.34
CA SER A 56 -16.19 -3.80 4.03
C SER A 56 -17.47 -3.24 3.38
N SER A 57 -18.39 -2.72 4.19
CA SER A 57 -19.62 -2.05 3.74
C SER A 57 -19.43 -0.59 3.34
N GLN A 58 -18.28 0.04 3.64
CA GLN A 58 -18.01 1.42 3.26
C GLN A 58 -17.80 1.52 1.75
N ASN A 59 -18.57 2.36 1.07
CA ASN A 59 -18.35 2.66 -0.34
C ASN A 59 -17.24 3.73 -0.50
N LEU A 60 -16.07 3.31 -0.96
CA LEU A 60 -14.95 4.17 -1.35
C LEU A 60 -14.94 4.49 -2.85
N LEU A 61 -15.53 3.63 -3.68
CA LEU A 61 -15.63 3.80 -5.14
C LEU A 61 -16.17 5.18 -5.52
N GLN A 62 -17.18 5.68 -4.79
CA GLN A 62 -17.78 7.01 -5.01
C GLN A 62 -16.78 8.17 -4.88
N HIS A 63 -15.68 7.98 -4.14
CA HIS A 63 -14.65 9.00 -3.88
C HIS A 63 -13.46 8.90 -4.82
N PHE A 64 -13.40 7.90 -5.71
CA PHE A 64 -12.23 7.68 -6.57
C PHE A 64 -11.96 8.89 -7.46
N LYS A 65 -12.98 9.46 -8.09
CA LYS A 65 -12.81 10.58 -9.03
C LYS A 65 -12.19 11.81 -8.37
N GLU A 66 -12.72 12.24 -7.22
CA GLU A 66 -12.20 13.41 -6.49
C GLU A 66 -10.79 13.15 -5.94
N CYS A 67 -10.52 11.95 -5.41
CA CYS A 67 -9.21 11.61 -4.87
C CYS A 67 -8.15 11.53 -5.97
N ILE A 68 -8.48 10.90 -7.10
CA ILE A 68 -7.58 10.79 -8.25
C ILE A 68 -7.27 12.18 -8.80
N SER A 69 -8.29 13.03 -8.96
CA SER A 69 -8.12 14.43 -9.39
C SER A 69 -7.15 15.17 -8.47
N PHE A 70 -7.38 15.10 -7.16
CA PHE A 70 -6.56 15.78 -6.16
C PHE A 70 -5.10 15.34 -6.19
N ILE A 71 -4.84 14.03 -6.22
CA ILE A 71 -3.48 13.48 -6.29
C ILE A 71 -2.82 13.89 -7.61
N HIS A 72 -3.53 13.77 -8.74
CA HIS A 72 -2.97 14.06 -10.06
C HIS A 72 -2.61 15.54 -10.21
N GLU A 73 -3.50 16.43 -9.80
CA GLU A 73 -3.27 17.88 -9.85
C GLU A 73 -2.08 18.31 -8.97
N CYS A 74 -2.01 17.78 -7.74
CA CYS A 74 -0.88 18.03 -6.86
C CYS A 74 0.45 17.66 -7.53
N ARG A 75 0.54 16.44 -8.08
CA ARG A 75 1.75 15.96 -8.76
C ARG A 75 2.10 16.83 -9.95
N LEU A 76 1.12 17.11 -10.82
CA LEU A 76 1.35 17.93 -12.01
C LEU A 76 1.92 19.30 -11.66
N ASN A 77 1.48 19.91 -10.56
CA ASN A 77 1.95 21.21 -10.09
C ASN A 77 3.31 21.15 -9.37
N GLY A 78 4.04 20.02 -9.48
CA GLY A 78 5.35 19.84 -8.85
C GLY A 78 5.28 19.58 -7.35
N GLY A 79 4.08 19.28 -6.84
CA GLY A 79 3.85 18.99 -5.44
C GLY A 79 3.95 17.50 -5.09
N SER A 80 4.12 17.25 -3.80
CA SER A 80 4.04 15.93 -3.19
C SER A 80 2.73 15.79 -2.41
N CYS A 81 2.00 14.71 -2.66
CA CYS A 81 0.74 14.39 -1.99
C CYS A 81 0.95 13.25 -0.99
N LEU A 82 0.68 13.50 0.29
CA LEU A 82 0.63 12.43 1.29
C LEU A 82 -0.79 11.87 1.38
N VAL A 83 -0.97 10.55 1.21
CA VAL A 83 -2.26 9.87 1.36
C VAL A 83 -2.23 9.00 2.60
N HIS A 84 -3.10 9.28 3.57
CA HIS A 84 -3.11 8.51 4.82
C HIS A 84 -4.51 8.25 5.38
N CYS A 85 -4.58 7.22 6.20
CA CYS A 85 -5.74 6.88 7.03
C CYS A 85 -5.22 6.50 8.43
N LEU A 86 -6.11 6.08 9.34
CA LEU A 86 -5.72 5.79 10.73
C LEU A 86 -4.51 4.86 10.89
N ALA A 87 -4.41 3.79 10.08
CA ALA A 87 -3.34 2.80 10.17
C ALA A 87 -2.42 2.77 8.93
N GLY A 88 -2.80 3.44 7.85
CA GLY A 88 -2.11 3.35 6.56
C GLY A 88 -1.99 1.93 6.01
N VAL A 89 -3.05 1.14 6.17
CA VAL A 89 -3.11 -0.27 5.75
C VAL A 89 -4.16 -0.50 4.67
N SER A 90 -5.37 0.05 4.86
CA SER A 90 -6.54 -0.30 4.06
C SER A 90 -7.09 0.88 3.24
N ARG A 91 -7.85 1.81 3.84
CA ARG A 91 -8.48 2.96 3.12
C ARG A 91 -7.52 3.76 2.21
N SER A 92 -6.39 4.22 2.75
CA SER A 92 -5.41 4.99 1.98
C SER A 92 -4.77 4.16 0.87
N THR A 93 -4.47 2.88 1.16
CA THR A 93 -3.95 1.93 0.17
C THR A 93 -4.92 1.76 -0.99
N THR A 94 -6.22 1.59 -0.72
CA THR A 94 -7.25 1.47 -1.76
C THR A 94 -7.19 2.65 -2.74
N MET A 95 -7.03 3.87 -2.21
CA MET A 95 -7.03 5.09 -3.02
C MET A 95 -5.75 5.26 -3.84
N VAL A 96 -4.61 4.89 -3.25
CA VAL A 96 -3.33 4.83 -3.98
C VAL A 96 -3.40 3.80 -5.10
N VAL A 97 -3.95 2.60 -4.84
CA VAL A 97 -4.12 1.55 -5.86
C VAL A 97 -5.04 2.03 -6.99
N ALA A 98 -6.20 2.61 -6.67
CA ALA A 98 -7.10 3.17 -7.68
C ALA A 98 -6.42 4.24 -8.55
N TYR A 99 -5.62 5.11 -7.93
CA TYR A 99 -4.82 6.10 -8.66
C TYR A 99 -3.81 5.46 -9.60
N LEU A 100 -3.00 4.49 -9.11
CA LEU A 100 -2.01 3.79 -9.93
C LEU A 100 -2.64 3.07 -11.11
N MET A 101 -3.79 2.41 -10.91
CA MET A 101 -4.56 1.78 -12.00
C MET A 101 -4.99 2.80 -13.06
N THR A 102 -5.25 4.05 -12.66
CA THR A 102 -5.70 5.11 -13.57
C THR A 102 -4.55 5.69 -14.40
N VAL A 103 -3.36 5.84 -13.80
CA VAL A 103 -2.19 6.41 -14.50
C VAL A 103 -1.31 5.38 -15.21
N THR A 104 -1.56 4.09 -15.01
CA THR A 104 -0.85 2.98 -15.66
C THR A 104 -1.82 2.03 -16.37
N HIS A 105 -1.30 0.96 -16.99
CA HIS A 105 -2.14 -0.13 -17.52
C HIS A 105 -2.27 -1.36 -16.61
N TYR A 106 -1.68 -1.33 -15.41
CA TYR A 106 -1.66 -2.46 -14.48
C TYR A 106 -3.03 -2.75 -13.85
N THR A 107 -3.22 -4.00 -13.42
CA THR A 107 -4.39 -4.44 -12.64
C THR A 107 -4.33 -3.93 -11.19
N TRP A 108 -5.43 -4.07 -10.45
CA TRP A 108 -5.46 -3.72 -9.04
C TRP A 108 -4.53 -4.61 -8.20
N GLU A 109 -4.38 -5.90 -8.55
CA GLU A 109 -3.47 -6.82 -7.86
C GLU A 109 -2.01 -6.43 -8.09
N GLU A 110 -1.67 -6.06 -9.32
CA GLU A 110 -0.33 -5.59 -9.69
C GLU A 110 -0.02 -4.26 -8.99
N CYS A 111 -0.93 -3.30 -9.04
CA CYS A 111 -0.78 -2.03 -8.33
C CYS A 111 -0.65 -2.25 -6.81
N LEU A 112 -1.45 -3.13 -6.21
CA LEU A 112 -1.33 -3.46 -4.79
C LEU A 112 0.01 -4.13 -4.46
N SER A 113 0.51 -4.99 -5.34
CA SER A 113 1.82 -5.65 -5.20
C SER A 113 2.96 -4.63 -5.27
N ALA A 114 2.88 -3.66 -6.17
CA ALA A 114 3.83 -2.55 -6.24
C ALA A 114 3.84 -1.71 -4.94
N VAL A 115 2.67 -1.43 -4.36
CA VAL A 115 2.60 -0.75 -3.05
C VAL A 115 3.19 -1.62 -1.93
N LYS A 116 2.97 -2.94 -1.97
CA LYS A 116 3.57 -3.88 -1.00
C LYS A 116 5.10 -3.98 -1.11
N ALA A 117 5.68 -3.72 -2.28
CA ALA A 117 7.14 -3.64 -2.45
C ALA A 117 7.78 -2.58 -1.53
N ILE A 118 7.04 -1.49 -1.31
CA ILE A 118 7.44 -0.35 -0.48
C ILE A 118 6.97 -0.54 0.97
N ARG A 119 5.75 -1.05 1.16
CA ARG A 119 5.10 -1.19 2.48
C ARG A 119 4.45 -2.56 2.60
N SER A 120 5.23 -3.56 2.99
CA SER A 120 4.87 -4.99 2.95
C SER A 120 3.59 -5.38 3.71
N PHE A 121 3.19 -4.61 4.72
CA PHE A 121 2.04 -4.88 5.58
C PHE A 121 0.74 -4.22 5.11
N VAL A 122 0.72 -3.55 3.96
CA VAL A 122 -0.54 -3.01 3.41
C VAL A 122 -1.47 -4.12 2.94
N GLY A 123 -2.77 -3.87 3.10
CA GLY A 123 -3.81 -4.81 2.72
C GLY A 123 -5.17 -4.15 2.86
N PRO A 124 -5.78 -3.67 1.76
CA PRO A 124 -7.19 -3.28 1.75
C PRO A 124 -8.05 -4.39 2.33
N ASN A 125 -9.07 -4.03 3.11
CA ASN A 125 -10.05 -5.01 3.54
C ASN A 125 -10.76 -5.66 2.33
N TYR A 126 -11.39 -6.81 2.52
CA TYR A 126 -11.99 -7.57 1.42
C TYR A 126 -13.02 -6.77 0.61
N GLY A 127 -13.85 -5.95 1.26
CA GLY A 127 -14.84 -5.11 0.57
C GLY A 127 -14.19 -4.06 -0.33
N PHE A 128 -13.05 -3.51 0.07
CA PHE A 128 -12.29 -2.59 -0.78
C PHE A 128 -11.57 -3.29 -1.93
N GLN A 129 -11.10 -4.54 -1.75
CA GLN A 129 -10.56 -5.33 -2.86
C GLN A 129 -11.64 -5.60 -3.91
N GLN A 130 -12.87 -5.93 -3.48
CA GLN A 130 -14.01 -6.08 -4.39
C GLN A 130 -14.33 -4.78 -5.15
N GLN A 131 -14.28 -3.63 -4.48
CA GLN A 131 -14.48 -2.33 -5.14
C GLN A 131 -13.35 -2.00 -6.13
N LEU A 132 -12.09 -2.38 -5.86
CA LEU A 132 -10.99 -2.22 -6.82
C LEU A 132 -11.16 -3.12 -8.05
N GLN A 133 -11.63 -4.35 -7.85
CA GLN A 133 -11.96 -5.26 -8.94
C GLN A 133 -13.14 -4.75 -9.78
N GLU A 134 -14.18 -4.23 -9.12
CA GLU A 134 -15.31 -3.56 -9.78
C GLU A 134 -14.81 -2.35 -10.59
N TYR A 135 -13.95 -1.52 -10.00
CA TYR A 135 -13.36 -0.38 -10.67
C TYR A 135 -12.57 -0.77 -11.93
N GLN A 136 -11.75 -1.82 -11.83
CA GLN A 136 -10.98 -2.36 -12.96
C GLN A 136 -11.88 -2.78 -14.13
N THR A 137 -13.00 -3.43 -13.82
CA THR A 137 -13.88 -4.02 -14.84
C THR A 137 -14.86 -3.02 -15.45
N THR A 138 -15.29 -2.03 -14.67
CA THR A 138 -16.40 -1.14 -15.06
C THR A 138 -15.99 0.28 -15.40
N GLN A 139 -14.95 0.83 -14.76
CA GLN A 139 -14.73 2.28 -14.73
C GLN A 139 -13.31 2.73 -15.12
N VAL A 140 -12.27 1.89 -14.91
CA VAL A 140 -10.87 2.32 -15.09
C VAL A 140 -10.57 2.86 -16.49
N SER A 141 -11.17 2.27 -17.54
CA SER A 141 -10.99 2.71 -18.93
C SER A 141 -11.56 4.11 -19.17
N GLU A 142 -12.73 4.40 -18.60
CA GLU A 142 -13.34 5.72 -18.66
C GLU A 142 -12.51 6.73 -17.86
N TYR A 143 -12.05 6.36 -16.67
CA TYR A 143 -11.20 7.23 -15.85
C TYR A 143 -9.85 7.55 -16.51
N ARG A 144 -9.23 6.58 -17.18
CA ARG A 144 -8.01 6.80 -18.00
C ARG A 144 -8.27 7.81 -19.12
N ALA A 145 -9.40 7.69 -19.83
CA ALA A 145 -9.77 8.63 -20.87
C ALA A 145 -10.09 10.02 -20.32
N TRP A 146 -10.85 10.08 -19.23
CA TRP A 146 -11.18 11.31 -18.51
C TRP A 146 -9.92 12.03 -18.03
N LEU A 147 -8.96 11.31 -17.44
CA LEU A 147 -7.72 11.91 -16.94
C LEU A 147 -6.92 12.55 -18.08
N ARG A 148 -6.78 11.84 -19.22
CA ARG A 148 -6.11 12.37 -20.43
C ARG A 148 -6.82 13.59 -21.03
N ALA A 149 -8.15 13.65 -20.94
CA ALA A 149 -8.93 14.76 -21.48
C ALA A 149 -8.94 15.97 -20.54
N SER A 150 -8.87 15.76 -19.23
CA SER A 150 -9.08 16.81 -18.22
C SER A 150 -7.79 17.49 -17.78
N PHE A 151 -6.63 16.83 -17.94
CA PHE A 151 -5.35 17.34 -17.46
C PHE A 151 -4.31 17.47 -18.58
N ARG A 152 -3.29 18.31 -18.34
CA ARG A 152 -2.12 18.38 -19.21
C ARG A 152 -1.40 17.02 -19.26
N PRO A 153 -0.68 16.70 -20.35
CA PRO A 153 0.09 15.46 -20.44
C PRO A 153 1.00 15.28 -19.20
N SER A 154 0.92 14.10 -18.59
CA SER A 154 1.73 13.73 -17.45
C SER A 154 3.21 13.61 -17.87
N PRO A 155 4.16 14.31 -17.22
CA PRO A 155 5.59 14.12 -17.44
C PRO A 155 6.14 12.88 -16.70
N PHE A 156 5.31 12.17 -15.94
CA PHE A 156 5.74 11.07 -15.08
C PHE A 156 5.82 9.75 -15.85
N ASN A 157 6.87 8.99 -15.56
CA ASN A 157 7.03 7.64 -16.10
C ASN A 157 6.40 6.60 -15.16
N ASP A 158 5.11 6.76 -14.86
CA ASP A 158 4.38 5.94 -13.89
C ASP A 158 4.43 4.45 -14.26
N GLN A 159 4.41 4.15 -15.57
CA GLN A 159 4.43 2.79 -16.08
C GLN A 159 5.73 2.05 -15.74
N GLU A 160 6.89 2.66 -15.98
CA GLU A 160 8.20 2.04 -15.68
C GLU A 160 8.44 1.95 -14.17
N GLN A 161 8.01 2.96 -13.41
CA GLN A 161 8.16 2.97 -11.95
C GLN A 161 7.38 1.84 -11.29
N VAL A 162 6.11 1.66 -11.66
CA VAL A 162 5.30 0.55 -11.13
C VAL A 162 5.88 -0.80 -11.58
N GLY A 163 6.36 -0.92 -12.82
CA GLY A 163 7.05 -2.12 -13.30
C GLY A 163 8.28 -2.49 -12.47
N THR A 164 9.10 -1.49 -12.11
CA THR A 164 10.29 -1.69 -11.27
C THR A 164 9.91 -2.20 -9.88
N LEU A 165 8.86 -1.63 -9.28
CA LEU A 165 8.36 -2.06 -7.96
C LEU A 165 7.81 -3.49 -7.99
N LEU A 166 7.17 -3.91 -9.09
CA LEU A 166 6.70 -5.28 -9.26
C LEU A 166 7.85 -6.30 -9.31
N SER A 167 8.93 -5.98 -10.03
CA SER A 167 10.15 -6.80 -10.03
C SER A 167 10.73 -6.93 -8.62
N GLN A 168 10.87 -5.81 -7.91
CA GLN A 168 11.34 -5.80 -6.53
C GLN A 168 10.46 -6.64 -5.59
N TYR A 169 9.13 -6.53 -5.70
CA TYR A 169 8.22 -7.33 -4.89
C TYR A 169 8.37 -8.83 -5.12
N THR A 170 8.57 -9.23 -6.38
CA THR A 170 8.76 -10.63 -6.77
C THR A 170 10.05 -11.19 -6.15
N GLU A 171 11.15 -10.45 -6.25
CA GLU A 171 12.44 -10.83 -5.64
C GLU A 171 12.36 -10.92 -4.11
N GLN A 172 11.63 -10.01 -3.47
CA GLN A 172 11.38 -10.04 -2.02
C GLN A 172 10.63 -11.31 -1.61
N GLN A 173 9.59 -11.71 -2.35
CA GLN A 173 8.84 -12.94 -2.07
C GLN A 173 9.70 -14.20 -2.24
N GLU A 174 10.48 -14.28 -3.31
CA GLU A 174 11.38 -15.43 -3.55
C GLU A 174 12.45 -15.55 -2.46
N SER A 175 12.99 -14.42 -2.00
CA SER A 175 13.99 -14.39 -0.93
C SER A 175 13.39 -14.82 0.42
N GLN A 176 12.15 -14.41 0.71
CA GLN A 176 11.43 -14.84 1.91
C GLN A 176 11.10 -16.34 1.86
N ARG A 177 10.69 -16.87 0.70
CA ARG A 177 10.44 -18.30 0.50
C ARG A 177 11.71 -19.13 0.70
N ARG A 178 12.81 -18.75 0.05
CA ARG A 178 14.13 -19.39 0.23
C ARG A 178 14.60 -19.36 1.69
N GLY A 179 14.41 -18.22 2.36
CA GLY A 179 14.74 -18.08 3.78
C GLY A 179 13.86 -18.95 4.70
N ALA A 180 12.58 -19.12 4.36
CA ALA A 180 11.69 -20.04 5.06
C ALA A 180 12.13 -21.49 4.85
N ASP A 181 12.35 -21.92 3.62
CA ASP A 181 12.78 -23.29 3.27
C ASP A 181 14.08 -23.67 3.97
N GLN A 182 15.07 -22.77 4.00
CA GLN A 182 16.33 -23.00 4.72
C GLN A 182 16.11 -23.15 6.24
N ARG A 183 15.16 -22.39 6.80
CA ARG A 183 14.81 -22.46 8.22
C ARG A 183 14.10 -23.77 8.55
N TRP A 184 13.25 -24.28 7.65
CA TRP A 184 12.63 -25.61 7.74
C TRP A 184 13.67 -26.73 7.68
N ILE A 185 14.62 -26.66 6.74
CA ILE A 185 15.72 -27.64 6.63
C ILE A 185 16.56 -27.67 7.92
N ASN A 186 16.94 -26.50 8.43
CA ASN A 186 17.74 -26.42 9.65
C ASN A 186 16.99 -26.92 10.91
N GLN A 187 15.66 -26.82 10.94
CA GLN A 187 14.84 -27.37 12.03
C GLN A 187 14.53 -28.88 11.87
N GLY A 188 14.50 -29.39 10.64
CA GLY A 188 14.22 -30.80 10.33
C GLY A 188 15.41 -31.75 10.56
N ILE A 189 16.64 -31.25 10.67
CA ILE A 189 17.84 -32.07 10.97
C ILE A 189 17.93 -32.44 12.47
N GLY A 190 17.01 -31.96 13.32
CA GLY A 190 17.05 -32.17 14.77
C GLY A 190 16.41 -33.45 15.32
N VAL A 191 15.65 -34.24 14.56
CA VAL A 191 14.97 -35.44 15.10
C VAL A 191 14.87 -36.56 14.06
N CYS A 192 15.92 -37.38 13.97
CA CYS A 192 15.82 -38.77 13.53
C CYS A 192 16.95 -39.57 14.21
N GLY A 193 16.80 -39.81 15.51
CA GLY A 193 17.56 -40.86 16.19
C GLY A 193 17.02 -42.20 15.74
N VAL A 194 17.73 -42.86 14.82
CA VAL A 194 17.46 -44.25 14.45
C VAL A 194 17.82 -45.13 15.66
N PRO A 195 16.90 -45.95 16.21
CA PRO A 195 17.28 -46.92 17.22
C PRO A 195 18.07 -48.04 16.52
N SER A 196 19.36 -48.12 16.82
CA SER A 196 20.18 -49.29 16.51
C SER A 196 19.73 -50.44 17.42
N ASN A 197 18.91 -51.35 16.91
CA ASN A 197 18.68 -52.64 17.55
C ASN A 197 19.90 -53.54 17.28
N THR A 198 20.74 -53.70 18.29
CA THR A 198 21.70 -54.81 18.40
C THR A 198 21.14 -55.87 19.32
N ASP A 199 21.50 -57.11 18.99
CA ASP A 199 20.96 -58.39 19.44
C ASP A 199 20.92 -58.69 20.95
N ASN A 200 19.97 -59.60 21.28
CA ASN A 200 19.78 -60.59 22.37
C ASN A 200 21.06 -61.13 23.09
N PRO A 201 21.04 -61.96 24.17
CA PRO A 201 19.92 -62.70 24.83
C PRO A 201 20.03 -62.83 26.39
N GLU A 202 19.24 -63.77 26.98
CA GLU A 202 19.23 -64.32 28.36
C GLU A 202 18.38 -63.54 29.39
N GLY A 203 17.55 -64.12 30.25
CA GLY A 203 17.27 -65.51 30.62
C GLY A 203 16.61 -65.52 32.02
N SER A 204 15.78 -66.53 32.25
CA SER A 204 15.43 -67.11 33.57
C SER A 204 14.25 -66.53 34.39
N SER A 205 13.29 -67.47 34.56
CA SER A 205 12.38 -67.71 35.69
C SER A 205 11.03 -67.01 35.72
#